data_AF-A0A5C5ZTE8-F1
#
_entry.id   AF-A0A5C5ZTE8-F1
#
_cell.length_a   1.000
_cell.length_b   1.000
_cell.length_c   1.000
_cell.angle_alpha   90.00
_cell.angle_beta   90.00
_cell.angle_gamma   90.00
#
_symmetry.space_group_name_H-M   'P 1'
#
loop_
_entity.id
_entity.type
_entity.pdbx_description
1 polymer ?
#
loop_
_entity_poly.entity_id
_entity_poly.type
_entity_poly.pdbx_seq_one_letter_code
_entity_poly.pdbx_strand_id
1 'polypeptide(L)'
;MTRKSFFGLAIATLAVAASCVSPASAGAPIGEVTVPWTVEILGGPYDGEIGVGSISYDPSFVFFGDEVLSPTFGNLTLEMTILGQLFTEADDIDFDAFPELLFEDFEPVFIDLVVSEVGFEIQNLVEIDAPRVDALVIATDLFPAPGGGLQGFALTVPEPASALLLAPMAMWTTRRR
;
A
#
# COMPACT_ATOMS: atom_id res chain seq x y z
N MET A 1 31.30 4.24 38.19
CA MET A 1 32.10 4.03 36.96
C MET A 1 31.14 3.53 35.88
N THR A 2 30.52 4.45 35.14
CA THR A 2 29.39 4.16 34.24
C THR A 2 29.89 4.27 32.80
N ARG A 3 29.96 3.14 32.08
CA ARG A 3 30.37 3.11 30.67
C ARG A 3 29.18 3.49 29.80
N LYS A 4 29.30 4.59 29.07
CA LYS A 4 28.38 4.98 28.00
C LYS A 4 28.81 4.25 26.72
N SER A 5 28.00 3.30 26.26
CA SER A 5 28.17 2.65 24.97
C SER A 5 27.53 3.52 23.89
N PHE A 6 28.34 4.06 22.98
CA PHE A 6 27.87 4.75 21.79
C PHE A 6 27.71 3.69 20.68
N PHE A 7 26.47 3.43 20.27
CA PHE A 7 26.19 2.72 19.03
C PHE A 7 26.37 3.70 17.87
N GLY A 8 27.41 3.48 17.06
CA GLY A 8 27.64 4.23 15.83
C GLY A 8 26.73 3.72 14.73
N LEU A 9 25.77 4.55 14.30
CA LEU A 9 24.96 4.33 13.11
C LEU A 9 25.82 4.72 11.88
N ALA A 10 26.29 3.73 11.14
CA ALA A 10 27.01 3.95 9.88
C ALA A 10 25.99 4.14 8.76
N ILE A 11 25.76 5.38 8.34
CA ILE A 11 24.94 5.70 7.16
C ILE A 11 25.85 5.55 5.93
N ALA A 12 25.63 4.48 5.17
CA ALA A 12 26.29 4.28 3.88
C ALA A 12 25.54 5.09 2.81
N THR A 13 26.12 6.21 2.37
CA THR A 13 25.56 7.03 1.29
C THR A 13 25.97 6.45 -0.07
N LEU A 14 25.05 5.80 -0.77
CA LEU A 14 25.26 5.32 -2.14
C LEU A 14 25.00 6.48 -3.11
N ALA A 15 26.04 6.96 -3.79
CA ALA A 15 25.91 7.98 -4.83
C ALA A 15 25.43 7.31 -6.12
N VAL A 16 24.17 7.53 -6.49
CA VAL A 16 23.62 7.11 -7.80
C VAL A 16 23.93 8.21 -8.82
N ALA A 17 24.61 7.83 -9.90
CA ALA A 17 24.91 8.71 -11.02
C ALA A 17 23.62 9.05 -11.78
N ALA A 18 23.21 10.33 -11.73
CA ALA A 18 22.12 10.86 -12.53
C ALA A 18 22.50 10.76 -14.02
N SER A 19 21.84 9.87 -14.75
CA SER A 19 21.99 9.77 -16.21
C SER A 19 21.13 10.86 -16.86
N CYS A 20 21.78 11.78 -17.56
CA CYS A 20 21.14 12.85 -18.29
C CYS A 20 20.33 12.27 -19.47
N VAL A 21 19.00 12.25 -19.38
CA VAL A 21 18.13 11.88 -20.50
C VAL A 21 18.04 13.05 -21.47
N SER A 22 18.36 12.80 -22.75
CA SER A 22 18.19 13.77 -23.83
C SER A 22 16.73 13.77 -24.32
N PRO A 23 16.16 14.93 -24.72
CA PRO A 23 14.80 14.98 -25.24
C PRO A 23 14.79 14.54 -26.70
N ALA A 24 14.30 13.33 -26.97
CA ALA A 24 14.00 12.88 -28.32
C ALA A 24 12.49 13.02 -28.57
N SER A 25 12.11 14.05 -29.33
CA SER A 25 10.75 14.18 -29.88
C SER A 25 10.62 13.33 -31.14
N ALA A 26 9.65 12.40 -31.17
CA ALA A 26 8.82 12.07 -32.34
C ALA A 26 8.01 10.78 -32.06
N GLY A 27 6.70 10.93 -31.81
CA GLY A 27 5.65 9.99 -32.20
C GLY A 27 5.84 8.49 -31.93
N ALA A 28 6.44 8.11 -30.80
CA ALA A 28 6.23 6.76 -30.27
C ALA A 28 4.76 6.66 -29.81
N PRO A 29 4.09 5.49 -29.90
CA PRO A 29 2.92 5.26 -29.05
C PRO A 29 3.36 5.68 -27.64
N ILE A 30 2.58 6.52 -26.96
CA ILE A 30 2.95 6.93 -25.62
C ILE A 30 2.96 5.63 -24.83
N GLY A 31 4.16 5.13 -24.57
CA GLY A 31 4.34 3.85 -23.93
C GLY A 31 3.69 3.92 -22.56
N GLU A 32 3.27 2.76 -22.06
CA GLU A 32 2.88 2.63 -20.67
C GLU A 32 3.97 3.25 -19.78
N VAL A 33 3.55 4.10 -18.85
CA VAL A 33 4.44 4.75 -17.89
C VAL A 33 4.45 3.88 -16.65
N THR A 34 5.60 3.35 -16.30
CA THR A 34 5.81 2.59 -15.06
C THR A 34 6.60 3.44 -14.08
N VAL A 35 6.03 3.66 -12.89
CA VAL A 35 6.65 4.42 -11.81
C VAL A 35 6.90 3.51 -10.61
N PRO A 36 8.14 3.43 -10.08
CA PRO A 36 8.39 2.66 -8.87
C PRO A 36 7.67 3.29 -7.68
N TRP A 37 7.13 2.46 -6.80
CA TRP A 37 6.36 2.86 -5.64
C TRP A 37 6.86 2.14 -4.38
N THR A 38 6.86 2.86 -3.27
CA THR A 38 7.21 2.32 -1.96
C THR A 38 6.17 2.73 -0.94
N VAL A 39 5.88 1.85 0.01
CA VAL A 39 4.86 2.08 1.04
C VAL A 39 5.44 1.73 2.39
N GLU A 40 5.25 2.60 3.39
CA GLU A 40 5.60 2.30 4.79
C GLU A 40 4.36 1.95 5.60
N ILE A 41 4.43 0.87 6.38
CA ILE A 41 3.36 0.52 7.32
C ILE A 41 3.41 1.45 8.52
N LEU A 42 2.29 2.08 8.82
CA LEU A 42 2.08 2.88 10.01
C LEU A 42 1.17 2.14 11.00
N GLY A 43 1.70 1.91 12.19
CA GLY A 43 0.99 1.28 13.31
C GLY A 43 0.87 -0.25 13.22
N GLY A 44 0.29 -0.81 14.29
CA GLY A 44 0.15 -2.26 14.43
C GLY A 44 1.46 -2.99 14.70
N PRO A 45 1.48 -4.32 14.53
CA PRO A 45 2.66 -5.15 14.82
C PRO A 45 3.79 -5.05 13.78
N TYR A 46 3.54 -4.44 12.62
CA TYR A 46 4.49 -4.31 11.49
C TYR A 46 4.87 -2.85 11.19
N ASP A 47 4.69 -1.94 12.16
CA ASP A 47 5.07 -0.53 12.05
C ASP A 47 6.52 -0.35 11.56
N GLY A 48 6.71 0.43 10.51
CA GLY A 48 8.00 0.71 9.87
C GLY A 48 8.47 -0.32 8.82
N GLU A 49 7.72 -1.39 8.58
CA GLU A 49 7.99 -2.29 7.45
C GLU A 49 7.73 -1.57 6.12
N ILE A 50 8.57 -1.86 5.12
CA ILE A 50 8.52 -1.21 3.80
C ILE A 50 8.07 -2.20 2.73
N GLY A 51 6.98 -1.87 2.04
CA GLY A 51 6.56 -2.46 0.78
C GLY A 51 7.23 -1.78 -0.41
N VAL A 52 7.48 -2.55 -1.47
CA VAL A 52 8.06 -2.04 -2.72
C VAL A 52 7.28 -2.58 -3.91
N GLY A 53 7.16 -1.78 -4.96
CA GLY A 53 6.31 -2.11 -6.09
C GLY A 53 6.44 -1.13 -7.25
N SER A 54 5.47 -1.18 -8.14
CA SER A 54 5.33 -0.24 -9.24
C SER A 54 3.88 -0.05 -9.63
N ILE A 55 3.60 1.14 -10.14
CA ILE A 55 2.31 1.51 -10.73
C ILE A 55 2.56 1.75 -12.21
N SER A 56 1.74 1.16 -13.08
CA SER A 56 1.82 1.40 -14.52
C SER A 56 0.47 1.87 -15.08
N TYR A 57 0.50 2.79 -16.04
CA TYR A 57 -0.71 3.38 -16.62
C TYR A 57 -0.48 3.88 -18.05
N ASP A 58 -1.57 4.03 -18.81
CA ASP A 58 -1.55 4.69 -20.11
C ASP A 58 -1.63 6.22 -19.92
N PRO A 59 -0.54 6.97 -20.16
CA PRO A 59 -0.51 8.42 -19.97
C PRO A 59 -1.39 9.19 -20.97
N SER A 60 -1.94 8.54 -22.00
CA SER A 60 -2.88 9.21 -22.93
C SER A 60 -4.22 9.56 -22.30
N PHE A 61 -4.50 9.02 -21.10
CA PHE A 61 -5.67 9.34 -20.28
C PHE A 61 -5.41 10.45 -19.26
N VAL A 62 -4.16 10.94 -19.14
CA VAL A 62 -3.79 11.98 -18.18
C VAL A 62 -3.79 13.33 -18.89
N PHE A 63 -4.67 14.23 -18.46
CA PHE A 63 -4.82 15.58 -19.01
C PHE A 63 -4.51 16.65 -17.95
N PHE A 64 -4.61 17.91 -18.35
CA PHE A 64 -4.46 19.04 -17.41
C PHE A 64 -5.72 19.14 -16.54
N GLY A 65 -5.54 19.25 -15.22
CA GLY A 65 -6.62 19.17 -14.22
C GLY A 65 -6.59 17.85 -13.43
N ASP A 66 -7.73 17.54 -12.82
CA ASP A 66 -7.91 16.35 -11.98
C ASP A 66 -8.41 15.19 -12.82
N GLU A 67 -7.71 14.06 -12.78
CA GLU A 67 -8.09 12.84 -13.51
C GLU A 67 -7.94 11.62 -12.61
N VAL A 68 -8.83 10.65 -12.75
CA VAL A 68 -8.78 9.39 -11.98
C VAL A 68 -8.57 8.25 -12.96
N LEU A 69 -7.51 7.47 -12.76
CA LEU A 69 -7.27 6.23 -13.50
C LEU A 69 -7.60 5.01 -12.64
N SER A 70 -8.06 3.95 -13.28
CA SER A 70 -8.40 2.65 -12.70
C SER A 70 -8.04 1.52 -13.69
N PRO A 71 -8.14 0.23 -13.30
CA PRO A 71 -7.87 -0.87 -14.23
C PRO A 71 -8.75 -0.83 -15.48
N THR A 72 -10.00 -0.36 -15.33
CA THR A 72 -10.97 -0.26 -16.44
C THR A 72 -10.87 1.05 -17.21
N PHE A 73 -10.30 2.11 -16.63
CA PHE A 73 -10.13 3.42 -17.27
C PHE A 73 -8.70 3.96 -17.08
N GLY A 74 -7.88 3.97 -18.13
CA GLY A 74 -6.47 4.36 -18.02
C GLY A 74 -5.50 3.18 -17.92
N ASN A 75 -6.01 1.94 -17.98
CA ASN A 75 -5.21 0.71 -17.94
C ASN A 75 -4.24 0.70 -16.76
N LEU A 76 -4.73 1.11 -15.58
CA LEU A 76 -3.94 1.09 -14.37
C LEU A 76 -3.62 -0.35 -13.98
N THR A 77 -2.34 -0.66 -13.82
CA THR A 77 -1.87 -1.90 -13.22
C THR A 77 -0.98 -1.57 -12.03
N LEU A 78 -1.00 -2.44 -11.02
CA LEU A 78 -0.25 -2.25 -9.79
C LEU A 78 0.35 -3.57 -9.34
N GLU A 79 1.61 -3.52 -8.94
CA GLU A 79 2.26 -4.63 -8.24
C GLU A 79 2.91 -4.08 -6.98
N MET A 80 2.65 -4.69 -5.83
CA MET A 80 3.24 -4.30 -4.55
C MET A 80 3.59 -5.54 -3.74
N THR A 81 4.86 -5.68 -3.37
CA THR A 81 5.28 -6.67 -2.38
C THR A 81 5.41 -6.02 -1.01
N ILE A 82 4.60 -6.43 -0.05
CA ILE A 82 4.65 -5.97 1.35
C ILE A 82 4.36 -7.15 2.28
N LEU A 83 4.98 -7.17 3.47
CA LEU A 83 4.89 -8.30 4.39
C LEU A 83 5.31 -9.66 3.79
N GLY A 84 6.12 -9.62 2.71
CA GLY A 84 6.57 -10.82 1.99
C GLY A 84 5.57 -11.39 0.99
N GLN A 85 4.41 -10.74 0.81
CA GLN A 85 3.35 -11.15 -0.12
C GLN A 85 3.22 -10.13 -1.26
N LEU A 86 2.94 -10.63 -2.47
CA LEU A 86 2.63 -9.81 -3.64
C LEU A 86 1.13 -9.54 -3.68
N PHE A 87 0.77 -8.27 -3.81
CA PHE A 87 -0.58 -7.78 -4.09
C PHE A 87 -0.60 -7.06 -5.43
N THR A 88 -1.72 -7.17 -6.12
CA THR A 88 -1.98 -6.60 -7.44
C THR A 88 -3.27 -5.80 -7.45
N GLU A 89 -3.61 -5.15 -8.56
CA GLU A 89 -4.91 -4.49 -8.71
C GLU A 89 -6.11 -5.46 -8.52
N ALA A 90 -5.91 -6.75 -8.79
CA ALA A 90 -6.95 -7.77 -8.62
C ALA A 90 -7.16 -8.18 -7.17
N ASP A 91 -6.33 -7.71 -6.23
CA ASP A 91 -6.42 -8.00 -4.80
C ASP A 91 -7.18 -6.93 -4.01
N ASP A 92 -7.68 -5.89 -4.71
CA ASP A 92 -8.54 -4.88 -4.10
C ASP A 92 -9.93 -5.45 -3.78
N ILE A 93 -10.47 -5.09 -2.61
CA ILE A 93 -11.79 -5.56 -2.15
C ILE A 93 -12.97 -4.91 -2.89
N ASP A 94 -12.74 -3.79 -3.57
CA ASP A 94 -13.74 -3.04 -4.33
C ASP A 94 -13.59 -3.24 -5.86
N PHE A 95 -12.88 -4.30 -6.29
CA PHE A 95 -12.71 -4.70 -7.70
C PHE A 95 -14.06 -4.80 -8.46
N ASP A 96 -14.19 -4.43 -9.75
CA ASP A 96 -13.22 -4.07 -10.81
C ASP A 96 -13.00 -2.57 -11.03
N ALA A 97 -13.53 -1.74 -10.13
CA ALA A 97 -13.41 -0.28 -10.21
C ALA A 97 -12.12 0.25 -9.57
N PHE A 98 -11.47 -0.54 -8.73
CA PHE A 98 -10.31 -0.18 -7.93
C PHE A 98 -9.09 -1.07 -8.23
N PRO A 99 -7.86 -0.62 -7.93
CA PRO A 99 -7.49 0.62 -7.24
C PRO A 99 -7.69 1.87 -8.10
N GLU A 100 -7.78 3.04 -7.47
CA GLU A 100 -7.88 4.35 -8.14
C GLU A 100 -6.59 5.15 -7.95
N LEU A 101 -6.06 5.71 -9.04
CA LEU A 101 -4.91 6.62 -9.05
C LEU A 101 -5.36 8.02 -9.48
N LEU A 102 -5.33 8.97 -8.56
CA LEU A 102 -5.65 10.36 -8.82
C LEU A 102 -4.42 11.10 -9.35
N PHE A 103 -4.62 11.89 -10.40
CA PHE A 103 -3.68 12.85 -10.94
C PHE A 103 -4.14 14.27 -10.70
N GLU A 104 -3.18 15.16 -10.43
CA GLU A 104 -3.35 16.61 -10.53
C GLU A 104 -2.23 17.15 -11.43
N ASP A 105 -2.59 17.88 -12.48
CA ASP A 105 -1.64 18.54 -13.37
C ASP A 105 -0.51 17.61 -13.89
N PHE A 106 -0.90 16.41 -14.35
CA PHE A 106 -0.04 15.34 -14.86
C PHE A 106 0.82 14.59 -13.82
N GLU A 107 0.70 14.92 -12.53
CA GLU A 107 1.41 14.23 -11.44
C GLU A 107 0.46 13.34 -10.64
N PRO A 108 0.82 12.07 -10.36
CA PRO A 108 0.02 11.22 -9.49
C PRO A 108 0.12 11.74 -8.04
N VAL A 109 -1.02 12.00 -7.42
CA VAL A 109 -1.12 12.62 -6.09
C VAL A 109 -1.74 11.72 -5.03
N PHE A 110 -2.51 10.70 -5.42
CA PHE A 110 -3.18 9.83 -4.45
C PHE A 110 -3.47 8.45 -5.06
N ILE A 111 -3.37 7.40 -4.25
CA ILE A 111 -3.76 6.03 -4.60
C ILE A 111 -4.74 5.50 -3.54
N ASP A 112 -5.79 4.82 -3.99
CA ASP A 112 -6.69 4.03 -3.15
C ASP A 112 -6.57 2.54 -3.49
N LEU A 113 -6.00 1.76 -2.58
CA LEU A 113 -5.88 0.31 -2.64
C LEU A 113 -6.23 -0.27 -1.27
N VAL A 114 -7.24 -1.13 -1.21
CA VAL A 114 -7.69 -1.77 0.02
C VAL A 114 -7.67 -3.29 -0.11
N VAL A 115 -6.86 -3.95 0.71
CA VAL A 115 -6.75 -5.41 0.77
C VAL A 115 -7.26 -5.89 2.13
N SER A 116 -8.16 -6.88 2.17
CA SER A 116 -8.69 -7.40 3.44
C SER A 116 -9.11 -8.87 3.41
N GLU A 117 -8.86 -9.56 4.54
CA GLU A 117 -9.32 -10.92 4.82
C GLU A 117 -10.75 -10.98 5.40
N VAL A 118 -11.18 -9.92 6.10
CA VAL A 118 -12.42 -9.94 6.91
C VAL A 118 -13.57 -9.19 6.26
N GLY A 119 -13.27 -8.31 5.30
CA GLY A 119 -14.25 -7.52 4.55
C GLY A 119 -14.98 -6.48 5.41
N PHE A 120 -15.35 -5.36 4.81
CA PHE A 120 -16.22 -4.38 5.46
C PHE A 120 -17.64 -4.37 4.88
N GLU A 121 -17.84 -4.75 3.61
CA GLU A 121 -19.18 -4.96 3.04
C GLU A 121 -19.27 -5.79 1.72
N ILE A 122 -18.24 -5.98 0.86
CA ILE A 122 -18.34 -6.74 -0.43
C ILE A 122 -17.04 -7.56 -0.77
N GLN A 123 -17.14 -8.31 -1.89
CA GLN A 123 -16.44 -9.46 -2.49
C GLN A 123 -14.90 -9.36 -2.67
N ASN A 124 -14.27 -10.50 -2.98
CA ASN A 124 -12.83 -10.62 -3.27
C ASN A 124 -11.89 -10.49 -2.06
N LEU A 125 -12.22 -11.18 -0.96
CA LEU A 125 -11.33 -11.30 0.19
C LEU A 125 -10.01 -11.96 -0.23
N VAL A 126 -8.91 -11.35 0.19
CA VAL A 126 -7.55 -11.81 -0.09
C VAL A 126 -6.93 -12.25 1.22
N GLU A 127 -6.41 -13.48 1.26
CA GLU A 127 -5.64 -13.99 2.40
C GLU A 127 -4.35 -13.17 2.56
N ILE A 128 -4.04 -12.77 3.79
CA ILE A 128 -2.84 -12.03 4.16
C ILE A 128 -2.00 -12.96 5.03
N ASP A 129 -0.87 -13.43 4.50
CA ASP A 129 -0.01 -14.42 5.17
C ASP A 129 0.67 -13.88 6.45
N ALA A 130 0.53 -12.59 6.73
CA ALA A 130 1.10 -11.92 7.88
C ALA A 130 0.21 -12.12 9.12
N PRO A 131 0.66 -12.85 10.16
CA PRO A 131 -0.18 -13.10 11.33
C PRO A 131 -0.58 -11.78 11.99
N ARG A 132 -1.86 -11.69 12.37
CA ARG A 132 -2.49 -10.53 13.05
C ARG A 132 -2.71 -9.31 12.15
N VAL A 133 -2.85 -9.50 10.83
CA VAL A 133 -3.20 -8.46 9.86
C VAL A 133 -4.44 -8.90 9.09
N ASP A 134 -5.59 -8.30 9.40
CA ASP A 134 -6.85 -8.61 8.73
C ASP A 134 -7.14 -7.68 7.53
N ALA A 135 -6.49 -6.52 7.51
CA ALA A 135 -6.64 -5.54 6.46
C ALA A 135 -5.40 -4.66 6.34
N LEU A 136 -5.12 -4.29 5.09
CA LEU A 136 -4.15 -3.30 4.68
C LEU A 136 -4.90 -2.21 3.90
N VAL A 137 -4.94 -1.01 4.45
CA VAL A 137 -5.56 0.15 3.80
C VAL A 137 -4.46 1.06 3.29
N ILE A 138 -4.40 1.24 1.97
CA ILE A 138 -3.45 2.13 1.29
C ILE A 138 -4.27 3.17 0.53
N ALA A 139 -4.82 4.12 1.29
CA ALA A 139 -5.54 5.28 0.79
C ALA A 139 -4.72 6.51 1.19
N THR A 140 -3.74 6.88 0.36
CA THR A 140 -2.65 7.75 0.79
C THR A 140 -2.22 8.74 -0.29
N ASP A 141 -1.88 9.95 0.16
CA ASP A 141 -1.20 10.94 -0.66
C ASP A 141 0.13 10.39 -1.13
N LEU A 142 0.38 10.53 -2.44
CA LEU A 142 1.63 10.16 -3.08
C LEU A 142 2.56 11.36 -3.06
N PHE A 143 3.81 11.10 -2.68
CA PHE A 143 4.84 12.12 -2.68
C PHE A 143 6.11 11.63 -3.37
N PRO A 144 6.86 12.53 -4.03
CA PRO A 144 8.08 12.15 -4.71
C PRO A 144 9.15 11.68 -3.72
N ALA A 145 9.60 10.44 -3.92
CA ALA A 145 10.67 9.82 -3.18
C ALA A 145 12.04 10.41 -3.54
N PRO A 146 13.02 10.43 -2.62
CA PRO A 146 14.43 10.70 -2.92
C PRO A 146 15.00 9.62 -3.87
N GLY A 147 14.74 9.75 -5.16
CA GLY A 147 15.03 8.71 -6.15
C GLY A 147 14.12 8.69 -7.38
N GLY A 148 13.06 9.52 -7.42
CA GLY A 148 12.17 9.63 -8.57
C GLY A 148 11.07 8.56 -8.62
N GLY A 149 10.71 7.98 -7.47
CA GLY A 149 9.55 7.11 -7.31
C GLY A 149 8.46 7.76 -6.45
N LEU A 150 7.42 7.01 -6.16
CA LEU A 150 6.31 7.41 -5.30
C LEU A 150 6.47 6.81 -3.90
N GLN A 151 6.02 7.53 -2.88
CA GLN A 151 5.92 7.06 -1.52
C GLN A 151 4.48 7.20 -1.00
N GLY A 152 4.05 6.24 -0.19
CA GLY A 152 2.75 6.24 0.48
C GLY A 152 2.82 5.54 1.84
N PHE A 153 1.69 5.54 2.56
CA PHE A 153 1.56 4.87 3.85
C PHE A 153 0.43 3.86 3.85
N ALA A 154 0.63 2.75 4.56
CA ALA A 154 -0.40 1.75 4.80
C ALA A 154 -0.77 1.70 6.27
N LEU A 155 -2.04 1.49 6.58
CA LEU A 155 -2.49 1.17 7.93
C LEU A 155 -2.78 -0.32 8.03
N THR A 156 -2.22 -0.98 9.05
CA THR A 156 -2.65 -2.33 9.42
C THR A 156 -3.79 -2.24 10.43
N VAL A 157 -4.84 -3.02 10.20
CA VAL A 157 -5.89 -3.24 11.18
C VAL A 157 -5.57 -4.56 11.89
N PRO A 158 -5.17 -4.54 13.17
CA PRO A 158 -4.96 -5.77 13.91
C PRO A 158 -6.29 -6.49 14.09
N GLU A 159 -6.23 -7.82 14.08
CA GLU A 159 -7.35 -8.67 14.50
C GLU A 159 -8.03 -8.08 15.74
N PRO A 160 -9.37 -8.00 15.79
CA PRO A 160 -10.08 -7.63 17.01
C PRO A 160 -9.62 -8.64 18.05
N ALA A 161 -8.79 -8.19 19.00
CA ALA A 161 -8.06 -9.05 19.91
C ALA A 161 -9.04 -10.04 20.51
N SER A 162 -9.08 -11.27 19.98
CA SER A 162 -10.19 -12.21 20.12
C SER A 162 -10.69 -12.10 21.53
N ALA A 163 -11.74 -11.29 21.73
CA ALA A 163 -12.01 -10.74 23.04
C ALA A 163 -12.30 -11.95 23.88
N LEU A 164 -11.37 -12.28 24.77
CA LEU A 164 -11.31 -13.53 25.49
C LEU A 164 -12.71 -13.75 26.00
N LEU A 165 -13.47 -14.61 25.31
CA LEU A 165 -14.90 -14.71 25.49
C LEU A 165 -15.03 -15.46 26.79
N LEU A 166 -14.84 -14.74 27.90
CA LEU A 166 -15.21 -15.13 29.24
C LEU A 166 -16.72 -15.21 29.18
N ALA A 167 -17.22 -16.28 28.57
CA ALA A 167 -18.56 -16.75 28.80
C ALA A 167 -18.70 -16.77 30.32
N PRO A 168 -19.61 -15.99 30.91
CA PRO A 168 -19.91 -16.18 32.31
C PRO A 168 -20.41 -17.62 32.41
N MET A 169 -19.61 -18.52 32.97
CA MET A 169 -20.11 -19.78 33.48
C MET A 169 -21.15 -19.41 34.54
N ALA A 170 -22.41 -19.32 34.10
CA ALA A 170 -23.54 -19.24 34.99
C ALA A 170 -23.55 -20.55 35.79
N MET A 171 -22.92 -20.50 36.96
CA MET A 171 -22.94 -21.56 37.94
C MET A 171 -24.39 -21.70 38.41
N TRP A 172 -25.12 -22.60 37.76
CA TRP A 172 -26.51 -22.89 38.07
C TRP A 172 -26.57 -23.62 39.41
N THR A 173 -26.72 -22.87 40.50
CA THR A 173 -26.90 -23.47 41.83
C THR A 173 -28.28 -24.12 41.88
N THR A 174 -28.32 -25.45 41.81
CA THR A 174 -29.53 -26.25 42.00
C THR A 174 -30.05 -26.05 43.42
N ARG A 175 -31.18 -25.35 43.58
CA ARG A 175 -31.86 -25.25 44.87
C ARG A 175 -32.85 -26.42 44.97
N ARG A 176 -32.46 -27.48 45.69
CA ARG A 176 -33.37 -28.56 46.09
C ARG A 176 -34.45 -28.01 47.03
N ARG A 177 -35.70 -28.41 46.81
CA ARG A 177 -36.72 -28.56 47.85
C ARG A 177 -37.21 -29.99 47.81
#